data_AF-Q5BZH9-F1
#
_entry.id   AF-Q5BZH9-F1
#
_cell.length_a   1.000
_cell.length_b   1.000
_cell.length_c   1.000
_cell.angle_alpha   90.00
_cell.angle_beta   90.00
_cell.angle_gamma   90.00
#
_symmetry.space_group_name_H-M   'P 1'
#
loop_
_entity.id
_entity.type
_entity.pdbx_description
1 polymer ?
#
loop_
_entity_poly.entity_id
_entity_poly.type
_entity_poly.pdbx_seq_one_letter_code
_entity_poly.pdbx_strand_id
1 'polypeptide(L)'
;MSHSFDGIEGQYQSFSSELCVLEKQIQMNQFGVGNAAIRLSFLEYYCKNETPHFQADADYDGSIFCINIGNEIRIYTQENANSSHERRFCGNSPAHVRFKAPLTSHCFRRSTDKVKDSQLLIGLANGEIKLIDPLKEDPNKVFNEGKSVDGTPVTCVSRVPHSPHQFLVSHS
;
A
#
# COMPACT_ATOMS: atom_id res chain seq x y z
N MET A 1 -27.21 -2.44 9.55
CA MET A 1 -27.45 -3.79 8.98
C MET A 1 -26.10 -4.44 8.80
N SER A 2 -25.81 -5.56 9.45
CA SER A 2 -24.56 -6.28 9.20
C SER A 2 -24.69 -7.01 7.86
N HIS A 3 -23.83 -6.70 6.90
CA HIS A 3 -23.74 -7.44 5.65
C HIS A 3 -22.99 -8.75 5.91
N SER A 4 -23.61 -9.89 5.68
CA SER A 4 -23.04 -11.22 5.92
C SER A 4 -23.50 -12.22 4.86
N PHE A 5 -22.68 -13.24 4.60
CA PHE A 5 -23.03 -14.36 3.72
C PHE A 5 -22.45 -15.67 4.26
N ASP A 6 -23.06 -16.79 3.90
CA ASP A 6 -22.60 -18.12 4.32
C ASP A 6 -21.76 -18.79 3.23
N GLY A 7 -20.67 -19.42 3.63
CA GLY A 7 -19.88 -20.35 2.83
C GLY A 7 -19.81 -21.72 3.49
N ILE A 8 -19.13 -22.68 2.84
CA ILE A 8 -18.97 -24.04 3.37
C ILE A 8 -18.26 -24.03 4.73
N GLU A 9 -17.36 -23.06 4.93
CA GLU A 9 -16.56 -22.87 6.14
C GLU A 9 -17.34 -22.22 7.29
N GLY A 10 -18.51 -21.62 7.01
CA GLY A 10 -19.32 -20.90 7.99
C GLY A 10 -19.77 -19.53 7.49
N GLN A 11 -20.19 -18.67 8.42
CA GLN A 11 -20.72 -17.34 8.12
C GLN A 11 -19.61 -16.29 8.06
N TYR A 12 -19.49 -15.61 6.93
CA TYR A 12 -18.66 -14.42 6.77
C TYR A 12 -19.48 -13.19 7.14
N GLN A 13 -18.93 -12.36 8.02
CA GLN A 13 -19.55 -11.11 8.46
C GLN A 13 -18.67 -9.93 8.09
N SER A 14 -19.27 -8.92 7.47
CA SER A 14 -18.64 -7.63 7.27
C SER A 14 -18.57 -6.91 8.61
N PHE A 15 -17.36 -6.75 9.14
CA PHE A 15 -17.12 -5.94 10.31
C PHE A 15 -16.90 -4.50 9.88
N SER A 16 -17.89 -3.64 10.13
CA SER A 16 -17.69 -2.20 10.15
C SER A 16 -17.27 -1.79 11.57
N SER A 17 -15.97 -1.87 11.89
CA SER A 17 -15.46 -1.13 13.05
C SER A 17 -15.76 0.36 12.85
N GLU A 18 -16.03 1.12 13.92
CA GLU A 18 -16.34 2.57 13.85
C GLU A 18 -15.61 3.23 12.69
N LEU A 19 -16.40 3.63 11.69
CA LEU A 19 -16.01 4.18 10.39
C LEU A 19 -14.50 4.35 10.29
N CYS A 20 -13.82 3.31 9.81
CA CYS A 20 -12.39 3.42 9.48
C CYS A 20 -12.25 4.77 8.76
N VAL A 21 -11.43 5.65 9.33
CA VAL A 21 -11.33 7.09 9.00
C VAL A 21 -11.30 7.34 7.48
N LEU A 22 -10.85 6.33 6.73
CA LEU A 22 -11.08 6.07 5.32
C LEU A 22 -12.43 6.57 4.74
N GLU A 23 -13.61 6.19 5.27
CA GLU A 23 -14.90 6.64 4.69
C GLU A 23 -15.18 8.14 4.90
N LYS A 24 -14.75 8.72 6.03
CA LYS A 24 -14.91 10.15 6.30
C LYS A 24 -13.87 11.01 5.56
N GLN A 25 -12.65 10.50 5.33
CA GLN A 25 -11.57 11.19 4.62
C GLN A 25 -11.60 10.98 3.10
N ILE A 26 -12.19 9.90 2.61
CA ILE A 26 -12.45 9.72 1.17
C ILE A 26 -13.80 10.35 0.88
N GLN A 27 -13.81 11.66 0.65
CA GLN A 27 -14.99 12.28 0.03
C GLN A 27 -15.21 11.61 -1.33
N MET A 28 -16.34 10.88 -1.42
CA MET A 28 -16.72 10.06 -2.57
C MET A 28 -16.79 10.84 -3.91
N ASN A 29 -16.79 12.17 -3.86
CA ASN A 29 -16.81 13.04 -5.04
C ASN A 29 -15.50 13.04 -5.85
N GLN A 30 -14.43 12.39 -5.36
CA GLN A 30 -13.18 12.19 -6.12
C GLN A 30 -13.09 10.82 -6.82
N PHE A 31 -14.05 9.91 -6.58
CA PHE A 31 -14.14 8.67 -7.37
C PHE A 31 -14.49 9.06 -8.81
N GLY A 32 -13.56 8.81 -9.73
CA GLY A 32 -13.72 9.15 -11.15
C GLY A 32 -12.92 10.36 -11.63
N VAL A 33 -12.12 11.02 -10.78
CA VAL A 33 -11.13 12.00 -11.26
C VAL A 33 -9.99 11.24 -11.93
N GLY A 34 -10.15 11.04 -13.24
CA GLY A 34 -9.13 10.49 -14.14
C GLY A 34 -9.10 8.96 -14.24
N ASN A 35 -10.25 8.29 -14.49
CA ASN A 35 -10.42 6.89 -14.97
C ASN A 35 -9.56 5.75 -14.36
N ALA A 36 -8.73 6.02 -13.36
CA ALA A 36 -7.81 5.05 -12.80
C ALA A 36 -8.51 4.24 -11.71
N ALA A 37 -8.37 2.92 -11.80
CA ALA A 37 -8.92 2.01 -10.80
C ALA A 37 -8.28 2.28 -9.42
N ILE A 38 -9.12 2.20 -8.38
CA ILE A 38 -8.63 2.15 -7.00
C ILE A 38 -8.04 0.77 -6.78
N ARG A 39 -6.83 0.73 -6.25
CA ARG A 39 -6.05 -0.46 -5.90
C ARG A 39 -5.70 -0.40 -4.43
N LEU A 40 -5.62 -1.58 -3.83
CA LEU A 40 -5.08 -1.76 -2.49
C LEU A 40 -3.85 -2.65 -2.57
N SER A 41 -2.84 -2.34 -1.78
CA SER A 41 -1.70 -3.23 -1.54
C SER A 41 -1.43 -3.34 -0.05
N PHE A 42 -0.99 -4.53 0.36
CA PHE A 42 -0.68 -4.86 1.74
C PHE A 42 0.78 -5.29 1.84
N LEU A 43 1.41 -4.91 2.95
CA LEU A 43 2.71 -5.36 3.38
C LEU A 43 2.58 -5.83 4.83
N GLU A 44 2.65 -7.15 5.01
CA GLU A 44 2.68 -7.79 6.31
C GLU A 44 4.13 -8.00 6.72
N TYR A 45 4.43 -7.70 7.97
CA TYR A 45 5.70 -8.03 8.60
C TYR A 45 5.50 -9.29 9.43
N TYR A 46 6.39 -10.28 9.25
CA TYR A 46 6.44 -11.43 10.12
C TYR A 46 7.63 -11.25 11.07
N CYS A 47 7.36 -10.90 12.33
CA CYS A 47 8.37 -11.07 13.37
C CYS A 47 8.57 -12.57 13.58
N LYS A 48 9.60 -13.15 12.96
CA LYS A 48 10.07 -14.48 13.36
C LYS A 48 10.67 -14.36 14.75
N ASN A 49 10.14 -15.13 15.69
CA ASN A 49 10.66 -15.29 17.03
C ASN A 49 12.12 -15.79 17.02
N GLU A 50 13.07 -14.88 16.83
CA GLU A 50 14.47 -15.12 17.18
C GLU A 50 14.80 -14.29 18.42
N THR A 51 15.26 -15.01 19.45
CA THR A 51 15.67 -14.57 20.78
C THR A 51 16.14 -13.10 20.90
N PRO A 52 15.68 -12.34 21.91
CA PRO A 52 15.98 -10.92 22.04
C PRO A 52 17.42 -10.74 22.56
N HIS A 53 18.39 -10.64 21.66
CA HIS A 53 19.76 -10.23 22.03
C HIS A 53 20.22 -8.96 21.31
N PHE A 54 19.31 -8.10 20.87
CA PHE A 54 19.69 -6.74 20.51
C PHE A 54 18.56 -5.77 20.81
N GLN A 55 18.88 -4.71 21.54
CA GLN A 55 17.95 -3.70 22.05
C GLN A 55 17.04 -3.19 20.93
N ALA A 56 15.75 -3.42 21.12
CA ALA A 56 14.67 -2.98 20.26
C ALA A 56 14.42 -1.49 20.47
N ASP A 57 14.95 -0.66 19.58
CA ASP A 57 14.37 0.66 19.35
C ASP A 57 13.21 0.49 18.35
N ALA A 58 12.02 0.39 18.92
CA ALA A 58 10.69 0.31 18.31
C ALA A 58 10.28 -1.04 17.66
N ASP A 59 9.67 -1.87 18.50
CA ASP A 59 8.92 -3.09 18.20
C ASP A 59 7.61 -2.75 17.44
N TYR A 60 7.71 -2.44 16.15
CA TYR A 60 6.54 -2.30 15.28
C TYR A 60 6.17 -3.67 14.71
N ASP A 61 5.52 -4.49 15.53
CA ASP A 61 4.70 -5.60 15.04
C ASP A 61 3.46 -5.01 14.35
N GLY A 62 3.52 -4.91 13.03
CA GLY A 62 2.53 -4.16 12.26
C GLY A 62 2.24 -4.77 10.91
N SER A 63 1.25 -4.21 10.24
CA SER A 63 1.14 -4.32 8.78
C SER A 63 0.88 -2.93 8.23
N ILE A 64 1.29 -2.70 7.00
CA ILE A 64 1.01 -1.46 6.28
C ILE A 64 0.14 -1.80 5.09
N PHE A 65 -0.85 -0.98 4.81
CA PHE A 65 -1.52 -1.02 3.53
C PHE A 65 -1.58 0.37 2.90
N CYS A 66 -1.75 0.40 1.59
CA CYS A 66 -1.96 1.64 0.88
C CYS A 66 -3.12 1.53 -0.10
N ILE A 67 -3.72 2.69 -0.38
CA ILE A 67 -4.84 2.85 -1.32
C ILE A 67 -4.59 4.10 -2.17
N ASN A 68 -4.81 4.00 -3.48
CA ASN A 68 -4.74 5.16 -4.37
C ASN A 68 -6.12 5.75 -4.64
N ILE A 69 -6.19 7.07 -4.75
CA ILE A 69 -7.39 7.84 -5.11
C ILE A 69 -6.94 8.95 -6.07
N GLY A 70 -7.28 8.83 -7.35
CA GLY A 70 -6.83 9.78 -8.38
C GLY A 70 -5.30 9.83 -8.46
N ASN A 71 -4.72 10.98 -8.11
CA ASN A 71 -3.27 11.21 -8.08
C ASN A 71 -2.68 11.15 -6.66
N GLU A 72 -3.39 10.58 -5.70
CA GLU A 72 -2.94 10.47 -4.31
C GLU A 72 -2.78 9.00 -3.90
N ILE A 73 -1.87 8.75 -2.96
CA ILE A 73 -1.80 7.50 -2.20
C ILE A 73 -1.85 7.79 -0.71
N ARG A 74 -2.65 7.01 0.00
CA ARG A 74 -2.75 7.03 1.46
C ARG A 74 -2.19 5.75 2.01
N ILE A 75 -1.36 5.87 3.03
CA ILE A 75 -0.61 4.76 3.63
C ILE A 75 -1.02 4.69 5.10
N TYR A 76 -1.52 3.52 5.49
CA TYR A 76 -2.06 3.25 6.81
C TYR A 76 -1.22 2.17 7.47
N THR A 77 -0.84 2.41 8.72
CA THR A 77 -0.30 1.38 9.61
C THR A 77 -1.45 0.69 10.33
N GLN A 78 -1.27 -0.58 10.62
CA GLN A 78 -2.22 -1.41 11.35
C GLN A 78 -1.60 -1.81 12.69
N GLU A 79 -2.34 -1.54 13.77
CA GLU A 79 -2.04 -1.99 15.13
C GLU A 79 -2.61 -3.40 15.35
N ASN A 80 -1.97 -4.16 16.24
CA ASN A 80 -2.38 -5.51 16.65
C ASN A 80 -2.51 -6.48 15.47
N ALA A 81 -1.54 -6.49 14.54
CA ALA A 81 -1.59 -7.33 13.33
C ALA A 81 -1.79 -8.83 13.65
N ASN A 82 -1.27 -9.26 14.80
CA ASN A 82 -1.31 -10.64 15.29
C ASN A 82 -2.61 -11.03 16.02
N SER A 83 -3.53 -10.09 16.30
CA SER A 83 -4.83 -10.34 16.94
C SER A 83 -5.96 -10.11 15.93
N SER A 84 -6.59 -11.19 15.45
CA SER A 84 -7.72 -11.11 14.51
C SER A 84 -8.91 -10.32 15.05
N HIS A 85 -9.09 -10.29 16.37
CA HIS A 85 -10.21 -9.63 17.04
C HIS A 85 -9.93 -8.18 17.44
N GLU A 86 -8.66 -7.78 17.53
CA GLU A 86 -8.25 -6.43 17.96
C GLU A 86 -7.51 -5.65 16.87
N ARG A 87 -7.47 -6.22 15.66
CA ARG A 87 -6.93 -5.58 14.46
C ARG A 87 -7.61 -4.23 14.23
N ARG A 88 -6.83 -3.15 14.31
CA ARG A 88 -7.32 -1.78 14.07
C ARG A 88 -6.35 -1.03 13.17
N PHE A 89 -6.88 -0.26 12.24
CA PHE A 89 -6.07 0.67 11.45
C PHE A 89 -5.82 1.93 12.29
N CYS A 90 -4.58 2.38 12.34
CA CYS A 90 -4.24 3.63 13.02
C CYS A 90 -5.02 4.77 12.37
N GLY A 91 -5.95 5.37 13.12
CA GLY A 91 -6.76 6.50 12.67
C GLY A 91 -5.99 7.84 12.66
N ASN A 92 -4.77 7.87 13.21
CA ASN A 92 -3.93 9.05 13.23
C ASN A 92 -3.32 9.27 11.84
N SER A 93 -3.71 10.37 11.20
CA SER A 93 -3.22 10.94 9.93
C SER A 93 -2.35 9.99 9.08
N PRO A 94 -2.94 9.22 8.13
CA PRO A 94 -2.15 8.36 7.25
C PRO A 94 -1.11 9.20 6.50
N ALA A 95 0.08 8.63 6.29
CA ALA A 95 1.04 9.26 5.40
C ALA A 95 0.40 9.40 4.02
N HIS A 96 0.55 10.59 3.43
CA HIS A 96 -0.15 10.98 2.22
C HIS A 96 0.84 11.56 1.22
N VAL A 97 0.84 11.01 0.01
CA VAL A 97 1.70 11.48 -1.07
C VAL A 97 0.85 11.76 -2.31
N ARG A 98 1.03 12.94 -2.89
CA ARG A 98 0.35 13.38 -4.11
C ARG A 98 1.32 13.46 -5.28
N PHE A 99 0.90 12.92 -6.42
CA PHE A 99 1.68 12.87 -7.67
C PHE A 99 1.12 13.82 -8.73
N LYS A 100 1.93 14.12 -9.74
CA LYS A 100 1.52 14.97 -10.87
C LYS A 100 0.55 14.27 -11.83
N ALA A 101 0.63 12.95 -11.93
CA ALA A 101 -0.22 12.14 -12.78
C ALA A 101 -1.06 11.15 -11.94
N PRO A 102 -2.22 10.69 -12.44
CA PRO A 102 -3.02 9.66 -11.78
C PRO A 102 -2.22 8.38 -11.52
N LEU A 103 -2.39 7.76 -10.35
CA LEU A 103 -1.81 6.46 -10.04
C LEU A 103 -2.69 5.36 -10.62
N THR A 104 -2.06 4.36 -11.24
CA THR A 104 -2.78 3.25 -11.90
C THR A 104 -2.52 1.90 -11.23
N SER A 105 -1.34 1.72 -10.62
CA SER A 105 -0.93 0.49 -9.95
C SER A 105 0.17 0.79 -8.92
N HIS A 106 0.33 -0.10 -7.94
CA HIS A 106 1.41 0.00 -6.96
C HIS A 106 1.72 -1.38 -6.37
N CYS A 107 2.95 -1.57 -5.85
CA CYS A 107 3.42 -2.84 -5.31
C CYS A 107 4.49 -2.63 -4.23
N PHE A 108 4.27 -3.20 -3.05
CA PHE A 108 5.26 -3.21 -1.97
C PHE A 108 6.41 -4.18 -2.27
N ARG A 109 7.60 -3.83 -1.78
CA ARG A 109 8.66 -4.79 -1.55
C ARG A 109 8.31 -5.66 -0.34
N ARG A 110 8.14 -6.95 -0.56
CA ARG A 110 8.14 -7.92 0.54
C ARG A 110 9.58 -8.02 1.09
N SER A 111 9.81 -7.44 2.26
CA SER A 111 11.05 -7.61 3.03
C SER A 111 10.69 -8.34 4.32
N THR A 112 11.44 -9.37 4.67
CA THR A 112 11.13 -10.25 5.79
C THR A 112 11.52 -9.69 7.15
N ASP A 113 12.39 -8.67 7.18
CA ASP A 113 13.17 -8.43 8.40
C ASP A 113 12.89 -7.07 9.05
N LYS A 114 12.55 -6.01 8.29
CA LYS A 114 12.38 -4.65 8.85
C LYS A 114 11.39 -3.78 8.08
N VAL A 115 10.50 -3.15 8.85
CA VAL A 115 9.57 -2.07 8.46
C VAL A 115 10.29 -0.86 7.85
N LYS A 116 11.48 -0.57 8.36
CA LYS A 116 12.29 0.62 8.00
C LYS A 116 12.84 0.60 6.57
N ASP A 117 12.89 -0.58 5.95
CA ASP A 117 13.43 -0.81 4.59
C ASP A 117 12.33 -1.06 3.55
N SER A 118 11.09 -0.78 3.94
CA SER A 118 9.93 -0.91 3.08
C SER A 118 10.02 0.06 1.92
N GLN A 119 9.58 -0.42 0.77
CA GLN A 119 9.61 0.34 -0.47
C GLN A 119 8.32 0.08 -1.24
N LEU A 120 7.78 1.14 -1.83
CA LEU A 120 6.57 1.09 -2.61
C LEU A 120 6.86 1.55 -4.04
N LEU A 121 6.67 0.65 -5.01
CA LEU A 121 6.65 1.00 -6.43
C LEU A 121 5.26 1.51 -6.81
N ILE A 122 5.21 2.55 -7.62
CA ILE A 122 3.97 3.21 -8.06
C ILE A 122 4.05 3.44 -9.56
N GLY A 123 3.10 2.89 -10.31
CA GLY A 123 2.91 3.16 -11.73
C GLY A 123 1.94 4.32 -11.95
N LEU A 124 2.28 5.20 -12.88
CA LEU A 124 1.50 6.40 -13.21
C LEU A 124 0.92 6.32 -14.63
N ALA A 125 -0.19 7.04 -14.84
CA ALA A 125 -0.87 7.10 -16.13
C ALA A 125 -0.06 7.79 -17.25
N ASN A 126 1.05 8.46 -16.90
CA ASN A 126 1.93 9.11 -17.87
C ASN A 126 3.15 8.25 -18.27
N GLY A 127 3.20 6.98 -17.86
CA GLY A 127 4.28 6.04 -18.16
C GLY A 127 5.43 6.03 -17.15
N GLU A 128 5.44 6.94 -16.17
CA GLU A 128 6.47 6.98 -15.13
C GLU A 128 6.24 5.92 -14.04
N ILE A 129 7.35 5.51 -13.41
CA ILE A 129 7.33 4.68 -12.20
C ILE A 129 8.07 5.43 -11.10
N LYS A 130 7.43 5.54 -9.93
CA LYS A 130 8.02 6.13 -8.73
C LYS A 130 8.34 5.04 -7.71
N LEU A 131 9.46 5.17 -7.04
CA LEU A 131 9.84 4.34 -5.90
C LEU A 131 9.94 5.26 -4.69
N ILE A 132 9.11 4.99 -3.68
CA ILE A 132 9.06 5.75 -2.43
C ILE A 132 9.32 4.85 -1.23
N ASP A 133 9.80 5.46 -0.14
CA ASP A 133 9.73 4.88 1.20
C ASP A 133 8.33 5.20 1.75
N PRO A 134 7.50 4.21 2.12
CA PRO A 134 6.14 4.47 2.59
C PRO A 134 6.08 5.13 3.97
N LEU A 135 7.21 5.20 4.69
CA LEU A 135 7.31 5.73 6.05
C LEU A 135 8.17 6.99 6.16
N LYS A 136 8.79 7.43 5.06
CA LYS A 136 9.63 8.63 5.01
C LYS A 136 9.20 9.53 3.87
N GLU A 137 9.44 10.82 4.02
CA GLU A 137 9.09 11.83 3.01
C GLU A 137 10.11 11.93 1.84
N ASP A 138 11.27 11.24 1.88
CA ASP A 138 12.23 11.13 0.76
C ASP A 138 13.19 9.93 0.92
N PRO A 139 13.81 9.34 -0.15
CA PRO A 139 14.06 9.86 -1.49
C PRO A 139 13.30 9.18 -2.65
N ASN A 140 12.73 10.02 -3.52
CA ASN A 140 11.97 9.64 -4.73
C ASN A 140 12.87 9.23 -5.90
N LYS A 141 13.06 7.92 -6.12
CA LYS A 141 13.63 7.46 -7.41
C LYS A 141 12.53 7.44 -8.47
N VAL A 142 12.83 8.06 -9.61
CA VAL A 142 11.94 8.10 -10.78
C VAL A 142 12.53 7.22 -11.87
N PHE A 143 11.69 6.41 -12.50
CA PHE A 143 12.02 5.65 -13.70
C PHE A 143 11.15 6.16 -14.85
N ASN A 144 11.73 6.16 -16.06
CA ASN A 144 11.07 6.58 -17.30
C ASN A 144 10.57 8.05 -17.29
N GLU A 145 11.26 8.96 -16.59
CA GLU A 145 10.87 10.39 -16.52
C GLU A 145 10.80 11.06 -17.90
N GLY A 146 11.75 10.74 -18.79
CA GLY A 146 11.77 11.23 -20.16
C GLY A 146 10.85 10.46 -21.12
N LYS A 147 10.11 9.44 -20.64
CA LYS A 147 9.21 8.59 -21.45
C LYS A 147 9.89 7.95 -22.67
N SER A 148 11.19 7.69 -22.58
CA SER A 148 11.98 7.12 -23.66
C SER A 148 11.80 5.61 -23.81
N VAL A 149 11.27 4.93 -22.78
CA VAL A 149 10.99 3.49 -22.81
C VAL A 149 9.58 3.25 -23.36
N ASP A 150 8.57 3.84 -22.73
CA ASP A 150 7.18 3.78 -23.15
C ASP A 150 6.43 5.03 -22.63
N GLY A 151 5.60 5.65 -23.46
CA GLY A 151 4.84 6.85 -23.10
C GLY A 151 3.41 6.57 -22.65
N THR A 152 2.95 5.33 -22.76
CA THR A 152 1.57 4.92 -22.48
C THR A 152 1.38 4.64 -20.98
N PRO A 153 0.13 4.71 -20.48
CA PRO A 153 -0.18 4.45 -19.07
C PRO A 153 0.37 3.11 -18.57
N VAL A 154 0.99 3.14 -17.39
CA VAL A 154 1.34 1.90 -16.69
C VAL A 154 0.05 1.19 -16.30
N THR A 155 -0.06 -0.11 -16.59
CA THR A 155 -1.23 -0.93 -16.24
C THR A 155 -0.97 -1.82 -15.03
N CYS A 156 0.27 -2.26 -14.82
CA CYS A 156 0.69 -3.05 -13.66
C CYS A 156 2.16 -2.79 -13.33
N VAL A 157 2.47 -2.80 -12.03
CA VAL A 157 3.85 -2.87 -11.51
C VAL A 157 3.95 -4.05 -10.55
N SER A 158 5.03 -4.81 -10.65
CA SER A 158 5.27 -5.93 -9.74
C SER A 158 6.76 -6.13 -9.47
N ARG A 159 7.12 -6.45 -8.24
CA ARG A 159 8.49 -6.85 -7.88
C ARG A 159 8.78 -8.25 -8.43
N VAL A 160 9.98 -8.46 -8.97
CA VAL A 160 10.40 -9.81 -9.35
C VAL A 160 10.63 -10.62 -8.06
N PRO A 161 10.02 -11.82 -7.92
CA PRO A 161 10.19 -12.65 -6.74
C PRO A 161 11.67 -12.93 -6.45
N HIS A 162 12.06 -12.85 -5.17
CA HIS A 162 13.44 -13.07 -4.68
C HIS A 162 14.49 -12.10 -5.24
N SER A 163 14.09 -11.06 -5.99
CA SER A 163 15.02 -10.05 -6.50
C SER A 163 14.90 -8.75 -5.71
N PRO A 164 15.98 -8.25 -5.11
CA PRO A 164 15.94 -7.00 -4.34
C PRO A 164 15.82 -5.76 -5.22
N HIS A 165 16.23 -5.84 -6.49
CA HIS A 165 16.45 -4.67 -7.34
C HIS A 165 15.72 -4.72 -8.69
N GLN A 166 14.99 -5.79 -8.98
CA GLN A 166 14.26 -5.94 -10.24
C GLN A 166 12.76 -5.85 -10.02
N PHE A 167 12.09 -5.25 -10.99
CA PHE A 167 10.64 -5.16 -11.07
C PHE A 167 10.24 -5.23 -12.54
N LEU A 168 8.99 -5.63 -12.77
CA LEU A 168 8.35 -5.68 -14.07
C LEU A 168 7.25 -4.62 -14.13
N VAL A 169 7.09 -4.02 -15.30
CA VAL A 169 6.06 -3.04 -15.61
C VAL A 169 5.36 -3.47 -16.88
N SER A 170 4.03 -3.37 -16.92
CA SER A 170 3.25 -3.49 -18.14
C SER A 170 2.62 -2.15 -18.50
N HIS A 171 2.48 -1.92 -19.79
CA HIS A 171 1.91 -0.72 -20.41
C HIS A 171 0.69 -1.09 -21.25
N SER A 172 -0.06 -0.11 -21.75
CA SER A 172 -1.30 -0.31 -22.52
C SER A 172 -1.06 -0.38 -24.03
#